data_AF-A0A924QMJ2-F1
#
_entry.id   AF-A0A924QMJ2-F1
#
_cell.length_a   1.000
_cell.length_b   1.000
_cell.length_c   1.000
_cell.angle_alpha   90.00
_cell.angle_beta   90.00
_cell.angle_gamma   90.00
#
_symmetry.space_group_name_H-M   'P 1'
#
loop_
_entity.id
_entity.type
_entity.pdbx_description
1 polymer ?
#
loop_
_entity_poly.entity_id
_entity_poly.type
_entity_poly.pdbx_seq_one_letter_code
_entity_poly.pdbx_strand_id
1 'polypeptide(L)'
;TETGSKLVKEMLEHDRNHPSIIFWSNGNEGGHNLELDEYFTENDLQHRPVIHPWENFGGFDTQHYREYNYGIGNYENGREIVMPTEFLHGQFDGGHGAGLEDYWEKMWHNPLSAGGFLWDFADQAVVRKDLHDSLDTDKFRGADGILGPHHEKEGSYFAIKEIWSPIYFEKKEITYFFDGQLNIENRYHFTNTHQCTFSFELKNFANKLSFKKAIASPNILPNAKGSLQLALPTNWKEYDALFVTAKGIDGKDIFTWSFPISKPRELVPKKGISNIYNVSISLANDNTDSLRLVSVGNTIYKFNKTNGLLASVQVNHTNIPFNHGPILCEGTAEADSVIFKQNNKVVTVTCYYKKKSLINSLVWTVDEFGFLKMDIHYFPAAYFTNMVGVNFSFPEKEIKAVEWMGNGPCRVWKNRMKGNQFGIWYKDYNNTETAESWDYPEFKGYHSNMYWCKFITNNGSFKVYTDTEDLFFRLFTPAWKTDQWHNYEPIFPSGDISFMQGISSIGSKTQRSETTGPMGQKNIFYDYEKDPSRALKMVLYFDFSSK
;
A
#
# COMPACT_ATOMS: atom_id res chain seq x y z
N THR A 1 5.82 45.12 -18.61
CA THR A 1 4.96 46.12 -17.89
C THR A 1 5.73 46.85 -16.81
N GLU A 2 5.39 48.11 -16.48
CA GLU A 2 6.10 48.90 -15.45
C GLU A 2 6.19 48.17 -14.10
N THR A 3 5.08 47.60 -13.63
CA THR A 3 5.06 46.83 -12.38
C THR A 3 5.90 45.57 -12.46
N GLY A 4 5.78 44.80 -13.55
CA GLY A 4 6.52 43.55 -13.72
C GLY A 4 8.04 43.77 -13.73
N SER A 5 8.52 44.81 -14.43
CA SER A 5 9.93 45.16 -14.46
C SER A 5 10.48 45.53 -13.08
N LYS A 6 9.69 46.21 -12.23
CA LYS A 6 10.09 46.52 -10.85
C LYS A 6 10.17 45.24 -10.01
N LEU A 7 9.13 44.40 -10.05
CA LEU A 7 9.07 43.16 -9.27
C LEU A 7 10.19 42.18 -9.63
N VAL A 8 10.42 41.95 -10.93
CA VAL A 8 11.49 41.04 -11.40
C VAL A 8 12.86 41.57 -10.97
N LYS A 9 13.11 42.87 -11.11
CA LYS A 9 14.37 43.48 -10.67
C LYS A 9 14.58 43.34 -9.16
N GLU A 10 13.57 43.64 -8.35
CA GLU A 10 13.64 43.52 -6.88
C GLU A 10 13.94 42.09 -6.43
N MET A 11 13.23 41.10 -7.01
CA MET A 11 13.50 39.68 -6.75
C MET A 11 14.94 39.31 -7.12
N LEU A 12 15.39 39.65 -8.33
CA LEU A 12 16.74 39.31 -8.80
C LEU A 12 17.83 39.97 -7.96
N GLU A 13 17.70 41.27 -7.65
CA GLU A 13 18.68 41.98 -6.83
C GLU A 13 18.78 41.40 -5.41
N HIS A 14 17.65 40.98 -4.84
CA HIS A 14 17.59 40.31 -3.55
C HIS A 14 18.25 38.92 -3.61
N ASP A 15 17.91 38.11 -4.61
CA ASP A 15 18.12 36.67 -4.56
C ASP A 15 19.30 36.12 -5.38
N ARG A 16 19.84 36.87 -6.36
CA ARG A 16 20.85 36.37 -7.34
C ARG A 16 22.14 35.81 -6.75
N ASN A 17 22.46 36.14 -5.50
CA ASN A 17 23.64 35.63 -4.79
C ASN A 17 23.43 34.26 -4.10
N HIS A 18 22.21 33.71 -4.11
CA HIS A 18 21.94 32.42 -3.48
C HIS A 18 22.33 31.23 -4.38
N PRO A 19 23.29 30.38 -3.99
CA PRO A 19 23.68 29.21 -4.80
C PRO A 19 22.60 28.11 -4.83
N SER A 20 21.62 28.17 -3.92
CA SER A 20 20.47 27.27 -3.91
C SER A 20 19.47 27.54 -5.03
N ILE A 21 19.48 28.75 -5.59
CA ILE A 21 18.67 29.09 -6.75
C ILE A 21 19.44 28.64 -7.99
N ILE A 22 18.81 27.82 -8.82
CA ILE A 22 19.44 27.21 -10.01
C ILE A 22 18.74 27.58 -11.32
N PHE A 23 17.53 28.13 -11.28
CA PHE A 23 16.80 28.70 -12.40
C PHE A 23 15.80 29.74 -11.88
N TRP A 24 15.26 30.57 -12.77
CA TRP A 24 14.19 31.52 -12.51
C TRP A 24 12.91 31.09 -13.21
N SER A 25 11.76 31.43 -12.63
CA SER A 25 10.45 31.20 -13.24
C SER A 25 9.80 32.54 -13.61
N ASN A 26 9.37 32.70 -14.86
CA ASN A 26 8.58 33.85 -15.28
C ASN A 26 7.09 33.48 -15.22
N GLY A 27 6.40 33.76 -14.12
CA GLY A 27 4.97 33.48 -13.97
C GLY A 27 4.63 32.00 -13.72
N ASN A 28 3.35 31.66 -13.85
CA ASN A 28 2.79 30.31 -13.76
C ASN A 28 1.48 30.22 -14.58
N GLU A 29 1.15 29.04 -15.11
CA GLU A 29 -0.13 28.71 -15.78
C GLU A 29 -0.66 29.78 -16.77
N GLY A 30 0.17 30.22 -17.71
CA GLY A 30 -0.22 31.22 -18.73
C GLY A 30 -0.15 32.68 -18.25
N GLY A 31 0.30 32.90 -17.01
CA GLY A 31 0.60 34.22 -16.45
C GLY A 31 1.99 34.76 -16.81
N HIS A 32 2.68 34.16 -17.78
CA HIS A 32 4.01 34.56 -18.23
C HIS A 32 3.98 35.96 -18.86
N ASN A 33 5.05 36.73 -18.68
CA ASN A 33 5.24 37.99 -19.38
C ASN A 33 6.53 37.97 -20.19
N LEU A 34 6.42 37.61 -21.47
CA LEU A 34 7.56 37.48 -22.39
C LEU A 34 8.38 38.77 -22.56
N GLU A 35 7.77 39.95 -22.30
CA GLU A 35 8.50 41.24 -22.32
C GLU A 35 9.54 41.35 -21.19
N LEU A 36 9.46 40.49 -20.17
CA LEU A 36 10.36 40.49 -19.02
C LEU A 36 11.49 39.45 -19.13
N ASP A 37 11.51 38.60 -20.15
CA ASP A 37 12.51 37.52 -20.28
C ASP A 37 13.94 38.06 -20.31
N GLU A 38 14.16 39.16 -21.03
CA GLU A 38 15.47 39.81 -21.12
C GLU A 38 15.95 40.33 -19.75
N TYR A 39 15.04 40.72 -18.86
CA TYR A 39 15.41 41.24 -17.53
C TYR A 39 16.11 40.18 -16.68
N PHE A 40 15.70 38.93 -16.77
CA PHE A 40 16.37 37.84 -16.06
C PHE A 40 17.83 37.68 -16.53
N THR A 41 18.05 37.75 -17.84
CA THR A 41 19.39 37.64 -18.44
C THR A 41 20.26 38.85 -18.10
N GLU A 42 19.68 40.06 -18.11
CA GLU A 42 20.39 41.31 -17.84
C GLU A 42 20.76 41.50 -16.36
N ASN A 43 19.92 41.02 -15.44
CA ASN A 43 20.03 41.34 -14.01
C ASN A 43 20.57 40.18 -13.15
N ASP A 44 20.52 38.93 -13.63
CA ASP A 44 21.15 37.80 -12.95
C ASP A 44 22.64 37.68 -13.30
N LEU A 45 23.50 37.89 -12.30
CA LEU A 45 24.95 37.82 -12.42
C LEU A 45 25.46 36.44 -12.84
N GLN A 46 24.69 35.38 -12.60
CA GLN A 46 25.08 34.00 -12.89
C GLN A 46 24.52 33.48 -14.21
N HIS A 47 23.68 34.27 -14.89
CA HIS A 47 23.01 33.89 -16.14
C HIS A 47 22.31 32.52 -16.06
N ARG A 48 21.55 32.30 -14.97
CA ARG A 48 20.82 31.05 -14.80
C ARG A 48 19.69 30.90 -15.85
N PRO A 49 19.29 29.66 -16.17
CA PRO A 49 18.14 29.44 -17.04
C PRO A 49 16.86 30.08 -16.51
N VAL A 50 16.03 30.55 -17.43
CA VAL A 50 14.65 30.98 -17.17
C VAL A 50 13.72 29.91 -17.72
N ILE A 51 12.74 29.50 -16.93
CA ILE A 51 11.69 28.57 -17.33
C ILE A 51 10.33 29.25 -17.30
N HIS A 52 9.42 28.79 -18.16
CA HIS A 52 8.01 29.17 -18.16
C HIS A 52 7.19 27.94 -17.75
N PRO A 53 6.79 27.82 -16.48
CA PRO A 53 5.96 26.71 -16.03
C PRO A 53 4.77 26.51 -16.96
N TRP A 54 4.41 25.27 -17.27
CA TRP A 54 3.34 24.95 -18.23
C TRP A 54 3.69 25.16 -19.73
N GLU A 55 4.92 25.56 -20.08
CA GLU A 55 5.37 25.78 -21.47
C GLU A 55 6.68 25.03 -21.83
N ASN A 56 6.96 24.96 -23.13
CA ASN A 56 8.27 24.61 -23.67
C ASN A 56 9.02 25.91 -23.98
N PHE A 57 10.04 26.22 -23.18
CA PHE A 57 10.79 27.48 -23.26
C PHE A 57 12.24 27.27 -22.81
N GLY A 58 13.17 27.98 -23.45
CA GLY A 58 14.58 28.00 -23.01
C GLY A 58 15.30 26.64 -23.03
N GLY A 59 14.78 25.66 -23.79
CA GLY A 59 15.30 24.29 -23.83
C GLY A 59 14.72 23.36 -22.76
N PHE A 60 13.72 23.82 -22.01
CA PHE A 60 13.01 23.05 -20.99
C PHE A 60 11.54 22.87 -21.38
N ASP A 61 11.03 21.65 -21.30
CA ASP A 61 9.60 21.35 -21.33
C ASP A 61 9.11 21.14 -19.89
N THR A 62 8.31 22.09 -19.40
CA THR A 62 7.87 22.16 -18.01
C THR A 62 6.37 21.97 -17.83
N GLN A 63 5.69 21.39 -18.83
CA GLN A 63 4.25 21.16 -18.79
C GLN A 63 3.83 20.35 -17.55
N HIS A 64 2.77 20.79 -16.86
CA HIS A 64 2.28 20.10 -15.65
C HIS A 64 1.46 18.86 -16.03
N TYR A 65 1.32 17.95 -15.06
CA TYR A 65 0.31 16.89 -15.01
C TYR A 65 0.17 16.04 -16.29
N ARG A 66 1.28 15.82 -17.01
CA ARG A 66 1.28 14.95 -18.19
C ARG A 66 1.17 13.49 -17.80
N GLU A 67 0.38 12.75 -18.57
CA GLU A 67 0.23 11.30 -18.42
C GLU A 67 1.54 10.55 -18.65
N TYR A 68 1.65 9.36 -18.07
CA TYR A 68 2.89 8.60 -18.01
C TYR A 68 3.50 8.30 -19.38
N ASN A 69 2.68 8.10 -20.41
CA ASN A 69 3.11 7.85 -21.79
C ASN A 69 2.73 9.00 -22.74
N TYR A 70 2.74 10.23 -22.22
CA TYR A 70 2.37 11.40 -23.00
C TYR A 70 3.39 11.72 -24.10
N GLY A 71 2.88 12.25 -25.21
CA GLY A 71 3.66 12.90 -26.25
C GLY A 71 4.04 12.04 -27.44
N ILE A 72 4.08 12.65 -28.62
CA ILE A 72 4.59 12.06 -29.87
C ILE A 72 5.57 13.08 -30.45
N GLY A 73 6.86 12.82 -30.30
CA GLY A 73 7.91 13.75 -30.74
C GLY A 73 8.07 15.02 -29.87
N ASN A 74 7.53 15.02 -28.65
CA ASN A 74 7.65 16.07 -27.63
C ASN A 74 7.75 15.45 -26.23
N TYR A 75 7.93 16.31 -25.20
CA TYR A 75 8.09 15.86 -23.82
C TYR A 75 9.22 14.82 -23.72
N GLU A 76 9.00 13.68 -23.05
CA GLU A 76 9.99 12.61 -22.94
C GLU A 76 10.37 11.94 -24.28
N ASN A 77 9.59 12.17 -25.34
CA ASN A 77 9.87 11.73 -26.71
C ASN A 77 10.42 12.89 -27.59
N GLY A 78 10.70 14.05 -26.98
CA GLY A 78 11.19 15.26 -27.63
C GLY A 78 12.72 15.39 -27.59
N ARG A 79 13.22 16.63 -27.58
CA ARG A 79 14.65 16.96 -27.52
C ARG A 79 15.02 17.88 -26.34
N GLU A 80 14.01 18.42 -25.68
CA GLU A 80 14.10 19.36 -24.58
C GLU A 80 14.35 18.63 -23.26
N ILE A 81 14.91 19.34 -22.29
CA ILE A 81 15.02 18.83 -20.92
C ILE A 81 13.61 18.82 -20.33
N VAL A 82 13.15 17.65 -19.89
CA VAL A 82 11.83 17.47 -19.31
C VAL A 82 11.90 17.63 -17.80
N MET A 83 11.15 18.59 -17.29
CA MET A 83 11.05 18.88 -15.87
C MET A 83 9.66 19.46 -15.56
N PRO A 84 8.61 18.63 -15.41
CA PRO A 84 7.30 19.14 -15.02
C PRO A 84 7.39 19.94 -13.72
N THR A 85 6.97 21.20 -13.78
CA THR A 85 6.93 22.08 -12.61
C THR A 85 5.81 21.73 -11.65
N GLU A 86 4.84 20.91 -12.07
CA GLU A 86 3.88 20.22 -11.20
C GLU A 86 3.52 18.85 -11.82
N PHE A 87 3.56 17.75 -11.06
CA PHE A 87 3.02 16.44 -11.50
C PHE A 87 2.52 15.63 -10.30
N LEU A 88 1.69 14.61 -10.58
CA LEU A 88 1.11 13.72 -9.57
C LEU A 88 0.50 14.48 -8.37
N HIS A 89 -0.58 15.22 -8.63
CA HIS A 89 -1.22 16.10 -7.65
C HIS A 89 -1.71 15.34 -6.41
N GLY A 90 -1.38 15.79 -5.20
CA GLY A 90 -1.66 15.12 -3.91
C GLY A 90 -3.06 15.29 -3.36
N GLN A 91 -4.05 15.59 -4.20
CA GLN A 91 -5.38 15.89 -3.69
C GLN A 91 -5.96 14.68 -2.93
N PHE A 92 -6.37 14.89 -1.68
CA PHE A 92 -6.81 13.83 -0.76
C PHE A 92 -5.83 12.64 -0.66
N ASP A 93 -4.57 12.87 -1.05
CA ASP A 93 -3.43 11.97 -1.18
C ASP A 93 -3.58 10.74 -2.09
N GLY A 94 -4.14 10.95 -3.27
CA GLY A 94 -3.61 10.26 -4.46
C GLY A 94 -3.46 11.34 -5.52
N GLY A 95 -2.32 11.65 -6.14
CA GLY A 95 -1.22 10.83 -6.65
C GLY A 95 0.16 11.04 -6.03
N HIS A 96 0.29 11.68 -4.86
CA HIS A 96 1.56 11.68 -4.15
C HIS A 96 1.96 10.25 -3.77
N GLY A 97 3.14 9.83 -4.24
CA GLY A 97 3.63 8.46 -4.15
C GLY A 97 2.87 7.45 -5.04
N ALA A 98 1.67 7.75 -5.53
CA ALA A 98 0.88 6.83 -6.37
C ALA A 98 1.17 7.05 -7.86
N GLY A 99 1.80 6.05 -8.49
CA GLY A 99 2.40 6.16 -9.82
C GLY A 99 3.83 6.72 -9.79
N LEU A 100 4.26 7.30 -8.67
CA LEU A 100 5.57 7.94 -8.56
C LEU A 100 6.73 6.97 -8.81
N GLU A 101 6.63 5.71 -8.41
CA GLU A 101 7.67 4.72 -8.72
C GLU A 101 7.83 4.52 -10.23
N ASP A 102 6.73 4.38 -10.96
CA ASP A 102 6.75 4.24 -12.42
C ASP A 102 7.39 5.49 -13.07
N TYR A 103 6.89 6.68 -12.72
CA TYR A 103 7.43 7.94 -13.25
C TYR A 103 8.91 8.11 -12.89
N TRP A 104 9.29 7.86 -11.64
CA TRP A 104 10.66 8.08 -11.17
C TRP A 104 11.65 7.14 -11.86
N GLU A 105 11.32 5.85 -12.01
CA GLU A 105 12.20 4.93 -12.72
C GLU A 105 12.26 5.26 -14.22
N LYS A 106 11.18 5.74 -14.84
CA LYS A 106 11.21 6.21 -16.23
C LYS A 106 12.12 7.42 -16.39
N MET A 107 11.96 8.42 -15.51
CA MET A 107 12.76 9.63 -15.48
C MET A 107 14.24 9.33 -15.22
N TRP A 108 14.55 8.46 -14.24
CA TRP A 108 15.91 8.07 -13.87
C TRP A 108 16.70 7.47 -15.05
N HIS A 109 16.02 6.75 -15.94
CA HIS A 109 16.64 6.11 -17.12
C HIS A 109 16.53 6.94 -18.40
N ASN A 110 15.96 8.15 -18.36
CA ASN A 110 15.85 9.05 -19.50
C ASN A 110 16.86 10.21 -19.37
N PRO A 111 17.87 10.31 -20.25
CA PRO A 111 18.89 11.36 -20.15
C PRO A 111 18.36 12.78 -20.36
N LEU A 112 17.14 12.95 -20.90
CA LEU A 112 16.50 14.26 -21.03
C LEU A 112 15.67 14.64 -19.80
N SER A 113 15.45 13.73 -18.84
CA SER A 113 14.66 14.06 -17.65
C SER A 113 15.53 14.70 -16.56
N ALA A 114 15.03 15.78 -15.97
CA ALA A 114 15.59 16.43 -14.78
C ALA A 114 14.74 16.20 -13.52
N GLY A 115 13.84 15.20 -13.53
CA GLY A 115 12.88 14.96 -12.46
C GLY A 115 11.65 15.87 -12.57
N GLY A 116 11.08 16.30 -11.45
CA GLY A 116 9.90 17.14 -11.41
C GLY A 116 9.46 17.49 -9.99
N PHE A 117 8.39 18.29 -9.86
CA PHE A 117 7.89 18.79 -8.58
C PHE A 117 6.49 18.24 -8.28
N LEU A 118 6.31 17.60 -7.14
CA LEU A 118 5.00 17.15 -6.67
C LEU A 118 4.19 18.35 -6.15
N TRP A 119 2.89 18.38 -6.45
CA TRP A 119 1.98 19.43 -5.97
C TRP A 119 1.08 18.90 -4.85
N ASP A 120 1.21 19.32 -3.58
CA ASP A 120 2.20 20.24 -3.01
C ASP A 120 2.76 19.76 -1.64
N PHE A 121 3.40 20.64 -0.87
CA PHE A 121 4.10 20.25 0.36
C PHE A 121 3.16 19.97 1.54
N ALA A 122 2.13 20.78 1.75
CA ALA A 122 1.28 20.70 2.93
C ALA A 122 -0.14 21.22 2.67
N ASP A 123 -1.13 20.57 3.26
CA ASP A 123 -2.53 20.99 3.21
C ASP A 123 -2.71 22.40 3.78
N GLN A 124 -3.45 23.22 3.02
CA GLN A 124 -3.67 24.63 3.29
C GLN A 124 -4.97 24.85 4.06
N ALA A 125 -5.03 24.34 5.29
CA ALA A 125 -6.21 24.50 6.13
C ALA A 125 -6.15 25.76 7.03
N VAL A 126 -7.27 26.46 7.13
CA VAL A 126 -7.45 27.57 8.08
C VAL A 126 -8.32 27.14 9.26
N VAL A 127 -8.01 27.63 10.46
CA VAL A 127 -8.86 27.40 11.64
C VAL A 127 -10.12 28.27 11.54
N ARG A 128 -11.30 27.64 11.58
CA ARG A 128 -12.60 28.29 11.42
C ARG A 128 -13.42 28.29 12.72
N LYS A 129 -13.60 29.47 13.32
CA LYS A 129 -14.39 29.67 14.55
C LYS A 129 -15.86 29.30 14.37
N ASP A 130 -16.44 29.61 13.21
CA ASP A 130 -17.81 29.27 12.83
C ASP A 130 -18.02 27.76 12.61
N LEU A 131 -16.94 27.00 12.47
CA LEU A 131 -16.93 25.54 12.36
C LEU A 131 -16.35 24.88 13.62
N HIS A 132 -16.61 25.46 14.80
CA HIS A 132 -16.17 24.91 16.09
C HIS A 132 -14.65 24.71 16.18
N ASP A 133 -13.87 25.65 15.64
CA ASP A 133 -12.40 25.60 15.56
C ASP A 133 -11.85 24.44 14.71
N SER A 134 -12.61 23.97 13.72
CA SER A 134 -12.11 22.98 12.76
C SER A 134 -11.09 23.56 11.78
N LEU A 135 -10.22 22.70 11.27
CA LEU A 135 -9.34 22.97 10.13
C LEU A 135 -10.17 22.83 8.84
N ASP A 136 -10.14 23.86 8.00
CA ASP A 136 -10.91 23.94 6.75
C ASP A 136 -9.98 24.19 5.56
N THR A 137 -9.90 23.22 4.66
CA THR A 137 -9.14 23.26 3.40
C THR A 137 -9.97 23.79 2.23
N ASP A 138 -11.19 24.32 2.46
CA ASP A 138 -12.21 24.51 1.43
C ASP A 138 -12.39 23.23 0.58
N LYS A 139 -12.42 22.09 1.29
CA LYS A 139 -12.51 20.74 0.72
C LYS A 139 -11.35 20.45 -0.23
N PHE A 140 -11.64 20.14 -1.49
CA PHE A 140 -10.70 19.69 -2.51
C PHE A 140 -9.77 20.79 -3.06
N ARG A 141 -9.85 22.03 -2.54
CA ARG A 141 -9.11 23.20 -3.06
C ARG A 141 -7.83 23.52 -2.32
N GLY A 142 -7.68 23.06 -1.08
CA GLY A 142 -6.48 23.24 -0.26
C GLY A 142 -6.05 21.95 0.44
N ALA A 143 -6.45 20.80 -0.10
CA ALA A 143 -6.25 19.46 0.47
C ALA A 143 -5.29 18.66 -0.43
N ASP A 144 -4.12 19.24 -0.69
CA ASP A 144 -3.24 18.89 -1.80
C ASP A 144 -1.86 18.37 -1.34
N GLY A 145 -1.61 18.33 -0.04
CA GLY A 145 -0.27 18.19 0.52
C GLY A 145 0.20 16.76 0.76
N ILE A 146 1.53 16.57 0.79
CA ILE A 146 2.19 15.36 1.33
C ILE A 146 2.06 15.30 2.87
N LEU A 147 1.68 16.42 3.48
CA LEU A 147 1.61 16.65 4.92
C LEU A 147 0.32 17.38 5.29
N GLY A 148 -0.16 17.16 6.52
CA GLY A 148 -1.24 17.95 7.08
C GLY A 148 -0.86 19.40 7.45
N PRO A 149 -1.82 20.23 7.88
CA PRO A 149 -1.62 21.64 8.24
C PRO A 149 -0.65 21.86 9.41
N HIS A 150 -0.38 20.83 10.22
CA HIS A 150 0.62 20.83 11.28
C HIS A 150 1.79 19.87 11.00
N HIS A 151 1.99 19.54 9.73
CA HIS A 151 3.01 18.63 9.21
C HIS A 151 2.87 17.17 9.67
N GLU A 152 1.64 16.74 9.94
CA GLU A 152 1.30 15.33 10.09
C GLU A 152 1.69 14.58 8.82
N LYS A 153 2.37 13.44 8.97
CA LYS A 153 2.91 12.70 7.83
C LYS A 153 1.87 11.74 7.27
N GLU A 154 1.61 11.88 5.98
CA GLU A 154 0.70 11.00 5.26
C GLU A 154 1.40 9.73 4.77
N GLY A 155 0.64 8.76 4.26
CA GLY A 155 1.21 7.54 3.70
C GLY A 155 2.18 7.81 2.55
N SER A 156 1.88 8.81 1.70
CA SER A 156 2.74 9.21 0.59
C SER A 156 4.09 9.76 1.04
N TYR A 157 4.19 10.44 2.18
CA TYR A 157 5.47 10.95 2.72
C TYR A 157 6.51 9.82 2.79
N PHE A 158 6.11 8.67 3.33
CA PHE A 158 6.99 7.52 3.47
C PHE A 158 7.30 6.87 2.12
N ALA A 159 6.32 6.78 1.22
CA ALA A 159 6.51 6.25 -0.13
C ALA A 159 7.51 7.10 -0.92
N ILE A 160 7.35 8.42 -0.93
CA ILE A 160 8.24 9.39 -1.58
C ILE A 160 9.64 9.29 -0.99
N LYS A 161 9.75 9.23 0.34
CA LYS A 161 11.04 9.08 1.03
C LYS A 161 11.80 7.82 0.60
N GLU A 162 11.10 6.71 0.36
CA GLU A 162 11.72 5.49 -0.17
C GLU A 162 12.07 5.61 -1.66
N ILE A 163 11.13 6.09 -2.49
CA ILE A 163 11.30 6.17 -3.96
C ILE A 163 12.45 7.11 -4.34
N TRP A 164 12.54 8.28 -3.70
CA TRP A 164 13.60 9.26 -3.91
C TRP A 164 14.89 8.96 -3.13
N SER A 165 14.98 7.80 -2.48
CA SER A 165 16.20 7.42 -1.77
C SER A 165 17.40 7.41 -2.73
N PRO A 166 18.51 8.10 -2.39
CA PRO A 166 19.73 8.06 -3.17
C PRO A 166 20.49 6.73 -3.02
N ILE A 167 20.02 5.83 -2.13
CA ILE A 167 20.44 4.44 -2.08
C ILE A 167 19.27 3.60 -2.56
N TYR A 168 19.40 2.98 -3.72
CA TYR A 168 18.37 2.12 -4.29
C TYR A 168 18.75 0.65 -4.11
N PHE A 169 17.82 -0.15 -3.61
CA PHE A 169 17.97 -1.60 -3.51
C PHE A 169 17.27 -2.26 -4.71
N GLU A 170 17.99 -3.15 -5.40
CA GLU A 170 17.33 -4.01 -6.39
C GLU A 170 16.34 -4.95 -5.70
N LYS A 171 15.23 -5.27 -6.38
CA LYS A 171 14.20 -6.16 -5.83
C LYS A 171 14.83 -7.50 -5.42
N LYS A 172 14.66 -7.88 -4.14
CA LYS A 172 15.26 -9.08 -3.56
C LYS A 172 14.28 -9.76 -2.59
N GLU A 173 14.10 -11.06 -2.78
CA GLU A 173 13.48 -11.94 -1.79
C GLU A 173 14.57 -12.63 -0.95
N ILE A 174 14.36 -12.69 0.36
CA ILE A 174 15.28 -13.40 1.26
C ILE A 174 14.88 -14.87 1.29
N THR A 175 15.63 -15.67 0.54
CA THR A 175 15.41 -17.11 0.44
C THR A 175 16.26 -17.88 1.44
N TYR A 176 16.00 -19.18 1.59
CA TYR A 176 16.81 -20.08 2.41
C TYR A 176 18.32 -20.07 2.08
N PHE A 177 18.68 -19.74 0.84
CA PHE A 177 20.05 -19.69 0.34
C PHE A 177 20.66 -18.28 0.35
N PHE A 178 20.01 -17.31 0.99
CA PHE A 178 20.54 -15.96 1.09
C PHE A 178 21.91 -15.96 1.77
N ASP A 179 22.88 -15.32 1.12
CA ASP A 179 24.29 -15.23 1.49
C ASP A 179 24.65 -13.91 2.20
N GLY A 180 23.66 -13.06 2.46
CA GLY A 180 23.86 -11.74 3.03
C GLY A 180 24.21 -10.66 2.01
N GLN A 181 24.21 -10.92 0.70
CA GLN A 181 24.54 -9.91 -0.31
C GLN A 181 23.28 -9.22 -0.85
N LEU A 182 23.20 -7.90 -0.71
CA LEU A 182 22.17 -7.05 -1.32
C LEU A 182 22.79 -6.20 -2.43
N ASN A 183 22.21 -6.21 -3.62
CA ASN A 183 22.64 -5.33 -4.71
C ASN A 183 22.05 -3.93 -4.50
N ILE A 184 22.90 -2.92 -4.63
CA ILE A 184 22.49 -1.53 -4.49
C ILE A 184 23.03 -0.66 -5.63
N GLU A 185 22.28 0.38 -5.97
CA GLU A 185 22.69 1.46 -6.85
C GLU A 185 22.91 2.73 -6.01
N ASN A 186 24.06 3.38 -6.20
CA ASN A 186 24.32 4.69 -5.64
C ASN A 186 23.74 5.76 -6.57
N ARG A 187 22.59 6.30 -6.21
CA ARG A 187 21.88 7.36 -6.93
C ARG A 187 22.24 8.78 -6.45
N TYR A 188 23.29 8.93 -5.64
CA TYR A 188 23.88 10.25 -5.40
C TYR A 188 24.68 10.71 -6.63
N HIS A 189 24.65 12.03 -6.89
CA HIS A 189 25.47 12.67 -7.93
C HIS A 189 26.89 13.00 -7.49
N PHE A 190 27.10 13.27 -6.19
CA PHE A 190 28.39 13.79 -5.67
C PHE A 190 28.90 13.08 -4.41
N THR A 191 28.18 12.06 -3.93
CA THR A 191 28.50 11.35 -2.68
C THR A 191 28.79 9.89 -2.98
N ASN A 192 29.90 9.39 -2.44
CA ASN A 192 30.21 7.97 -2.48
C ASN A 192 29.58 7.26 -1.28
N THR A 193 29.12 6.03 -1.45
CA THR A 193 28.50 5.26 -0.36
C THR A 193 29.43 4.97 0.81
N HIS A 194 30.77 5.02 0.66
CA HIS A 194 31.67 4.83 1.80
C HIS A 194 31.60 5.98 2.81
N GLN A 195 31.04 7.13 2.41
CA GLN A 195 30.81 8.28 3.27
C GLN A 195 29.47 8.17 4.03
N CYS A 196 28.57 7.30 3.58
CA CYS A 196 27.32 6.96 4.26
C CYS A 196 27.58 5.93 5.35
N THR A 197 26.58 5.69 6.22
CA THR A 197 26.63 4.59 7.19
C THR A 197 25.48 3.62 7.00
N PHE A 198 25.76 2.34 7.21
CA PHE A 198 24.82 1.25 7.01
C PHE A 198 24.77 0.35 8.25
N SER A 199 23.59 -0.16 8.58
CA SER A 199 23.42 -1.18 9.62
C SER A 199 22.30 -2.12 9.25
N PHE A 200 22.32 -3.33 9.81
CA PHE A 200 21.17 -4.22 9.75
C PHE A 200 20.70 -4.63 11.15
N GLU A 201 19.43 -4.98 11.23
CA GLU A 201 18.79 -5.56 12.40
C GLU A 201 17.94 -6.76 11.98
N LEU A 202 18.13 -7.90 12.64
CA LEU A 202 17.26 -9.07 12.52
C LEU A 202 16.27 -9.04 13.70
N LYS A 203 14.97 -9.25 13.44
CA LYS A 203 13.93 -9.31 14.49
C LYS A 203 13.15 -10.61 14.45
N ASN A 204 12.97 -11.23 15.61
CA ASN A 204 11.95 -12.25 15.85
C ASN A 204 10.88 -11.60 16.72
N PHE A 205 9.66 -11.51 16.19
CA PHE A 205 8.59 -10.75 16.82
C PHE A 205 7.93 -11.54 17.95
N ALA A 206 7.89 -12.88 17.87
CA ALA A 206 7.23 -13.72 18.86
C ALA A 206 7.95 -13.72 20.22
N ASN A 207 9.28 -13.81 20.21
CA ASN A 207 10.10 -13.82 21.44
C ASN A 207 10.80 -12.47 21.71
N LYS A 208 10.57 -11.45 20.85
CA LYS A 208 11.18 -10.12 20.94
C LYS A 208 12.71 -10.13 20.88
N LEU A 209 13.31 -11.15 20.25
CA LEU A 209 14.75 -11.21 20.01
C LEU A 209 15.14 -10.24 18.89
N SER A 210 16.23 -9.49 19.10
CA SER A 210 16.83 -8.62 18.10
C SER A 210 18.34 -8.85 18.02
N PHE A 211 18.89 -8.79 16.82
CA PHE A 211 20.33 -8.78 16.57
C PHE A 211 20.67 -7.66 15.60
N LYS A 212 21.47 -6.69 16.06
CA LYS A 212 21.85 -5.50 15.28
C LYS A 212 23.36 -5.44 15.07
N LYS A 213 23.78 -5.05 13.87
CA LYS A 213 25.20 -4.88 13.53
C LYS A 213 25.41 -3.80 12.46
N ALA A 214 26.53 -3.08 12.57
CA ALA A 214 26.98 -2.18 11.52
C ALA A 214 27.40 -2.98 10.27
N ILE A 215 27.16 -2.42 9.09
CA ILE A 215 27.65 -2.94 7.82
C ILE A 215 28.83 -2.08 7.39
N ALA A 216 29.88 -2.70 6.87
CA ALA A 216 30.98 -1.95 6.27
C ALA A 216 30.47 -1.19 5.04
N SER A 217 30.54 0.15 5.08
CA SER A 217 30.08 0.98 3.97
C SER A 217 30.88 0.66 2.70
N PRO A 218 30.23 0.21 1.62
CA PRO A 218 30.93 -0.17 0.41
C PRO A 218 31.42 1.09 -0.32
N ASN A 219 32.49 0.97 -1.10
CA ASN A 219 32.99 2.06 -1.95
C ASN A 219 32.31 2.00 -3.33
N ILE A 220 31.13 2.59 -3.46
CA ILE A 220 30.37 2.66 -4.70
C ILE A 220 30.33 4.13 -5.13
N LEU A 221 30.95 4.41 -6.29
CA LEU A 221 31.01 5.75 -6.85
C LEU A 221 29.59 6.30 -7.14
N PRO A 222 29.40 7.63 -7.21
CA PRO A 222 28.18 8.23 -7.74
C PRO A 222 27.72 7.57 -9.04
N ASN A 223 26.41 7.31 -9.15
CA ASN A 223 25.75 6.65 -10.29
C ASN A 223 26.25 5.24 -10.63
N ALA A 224 27.02 4.60 -9.74
CA ALA A 224 27.49 3.23 -9.93
C ALA A 224 26.63 2.22 -9.18
N LYS A 225 26.67 0.98 -9.64
CA LYS A 225 26.07 -0.18 -8.98
C LYS A 225 27.12 -0.97 -8.22
N GLY A 226 26.72 -1.61 -7.13
CA GLY A 226 27.57 -2.46 -6.33
C GLY A 226 26.76 -3.33 -5.39
N SER A 227 27.39 -3.78 -4.30
CA SER A 227 26.72 -4.63 -3.33
C SER A 227 27.06 -4.25 -1.89
N LEU A 228 26.12 -4.54 -1.02
CA LEU A 228 26.19 -4.37 0.42
C LEU A 228 26.22 -5.77 1.05
N GLN A 229 27.34 -6.12 1.68
CA GLN A 229 27.53 -7.44 2.30
C GLN A 229 27.19 -7.42 3.78
N LEU A 230 26.20 -8.20 4.18
CA LEU A 230 25.77 -8.35 5.57
C LEU A 230 26.54 -9.49 6.23
N ALA A 231 27.07 -9.23 7.42
CA ALA A 231 27.72 -10.24 8.25
C ALA A 231 26.70 -10.94 9.16
N LEU A 232 25.81 -11.74 8.55
CA LEU A 232 24.73 -12.45 9.24
C LEU A 232 25.24 -13.50 10.24
N PRO A 233 24.60 -13.67 11.41
CA PRO A 233 24.90 -14.78 12.33
C PRO A 233 24.43 -16.11 11.75
N THR A 234 25.00 -17.23 12.18
CA THR A 234 24.65 -18.58 11.65
C THR A 234 23.17 -18.94 11.83
N ASN A 235 22.52 -18.39 12.85
CA ASN A 235 21.11 -18.62 13.18
C ASN A 235 20.16 -17.55 12.61
N TRP A 236 20.58 -16.75 11.62
CA TRP A 236 19.74 -15.66 11.07
C TRP A 236 18.36 -16.13 10.56
N LYS A 237 18.22 -17.40 10.20
CA LYS A 237 16.97 -18.04 9.75
C LYS A 237 15.91 -18.22 10.85
N GLU A 238 16.28 -18.02 12.12
CA GLU A 238 15.36 -18.07 13.26
C GLU A 238 14.62 -16.74 13.49
N TYR A 239 14.96 -15.70 12.71
CA TYR A 239 14.34 -14.40 12.76
C TYR A 239 13.23 -14.29 11.72
N ASP A 240 12.28 -13.39 11.95
CA ASP A 240 11.11 -13.19 11.09
C ASP A 240 11.38 -12.17 9.99
N ALA A 241 12.26 -11.19 10.24
CA ALA A 241 12.57 -10.11 9.31
C ALA A 241 13.98 -9.55 9.45
N LEU A 242 14.53 -9.11 8.32
CA LEU A 242 15.77 -8.35 8.19
C LEU A 242 15.43 -6.88 7.90
N PHE A 243 15.96 -5.96 8.69
CA PHE A 243 15.90 -4.52 8.46
C PHE A 243 17.28 -4.02 8.06
N VAL A 244 17.36 -3.15 7.06
CA VAL A 244 18.60 -2.49 6.64
C VAL A 244 18.38 -0.99 6.67
N THR A 245 19.19 -0.28 7.43
CA THR A 245 19.13 1.19 7.56
C THR A 245 20.34 1.82 6.90
N ALA A 246 20.10 2.84 6.08
CA ALA A 246 21.14 3.73 5.56
C ALA A 246 20.97 5.14 6.15
N LYS A 247 22.08 5.76 6.52
CA LYS A 247 22.15 7.17 6.92
C LYS A 247 23.10 7.93 5.99
N GLY A 248 22.73 9.17 5.67
CA GLY A 248 23.53 10.06 4.83
C GLY A 248 24.78 10.57 5.54
N ILE A 249 25.57 11.36 4.82
CA ILE A 249 26.79 12.02 5.34
C ILE A 249 26.50 12.98 6.51
N ASP A 250 25.26 13.46 6.62
CA ASP A 250 24.78 14.32 7.69
C ASP A 250 24.29 13.54 8.93
N GLY A 251 24.38 12.20 8.89
CA GLY A 251 23.95 11.30 9.96
C GLY A 251 22.43 11.08 10.05
N LYS A 252 21.64 11.71 9.17
CA LYS A 252 20.18 11.55 9.14
C LYS A 252 19.80 10.27 8.41
N ASP A 253 18.67 9.70 8.80
CA ASP A 253 18.15 8.48 8.18
C ASP A 253 17.67 8.75 6.76
N ILE A 254 18.29 8.07 5.80
CA ILE A 254 17.81 8.00 4.42
C ILE A 254 16.53 7.18 4.41
N PHE A 255 16.63 5.89 4.77
CA PHE A 255 15.49 5.00 4.91
C PHE A 255 15.88 3.74 5.69
N THR A 256 14.87 2.96 6.09
CA THR A 256 15.06 1.60 6.60
C THR A 256 14.18 0.65 5.81
N TRP A 257 14.79 -0.21 5.02
CA TRP A 257 14.12 -1.25 4.25
C TRP A 257 13.94 -2.49 5.13
N SER A 258 12.86 -3.24 4.88
CA SER A 258 12.55 -4.46 5.60
C SER A 258 12.32 -5.61 4.62
N PHE A 259 12.86 -6.78 4.94
CA PHE A 259 12.75 -7.98 4.14
C PHE A 259 12.27 -9.13 5.02
N PRO A 260 11.09 -9.73 4.74
CA PRO A 260 10.63 -10.92 5.45
C PRO A 260 11.62 -12.08 5.30
N ILE A 261 11.84 -12.82 6.37
CA ILE A 261 12.62 -14.07 6.40
C ILE A 261 11.69 -15.27 6.58
N SER A 262 10.80 -15.19 7.56
CA SER A 262 9.75 -16.19 7.79
C SER A 262 8.74 -16.20 6.66
N LYS A 263 8.02 -17.31 6.46
CA LYS A 263 6.86 -17.39 5.54
C LYS A 263 5.53 -17.42 6.32
N PRO A 264 4.39 -16.95 5.75
CA PRO A 264 3.10 -16.94 6.44
C PRO A 264 2.70 -18.32 7.00
N ARG A 265 2.92 -19.37 6.19
CA ARG A 265 2.63 -20.76 6.56
C ARG A 265 3.36 -21.23 7.83
N GLU A 266 4.51 -20.67 8.15
CA GLU A 266 5.30 -21.04 9.33
C GLU A 266 4.67 -20.47 10.61
N LEU A 267 3.93 -19.36 10.50
CA LEU A 267 3.25 -18.71 11.61
C LEU A 267 1.83 -19.22 11.84
N VAL A 268 1.27 -20.02 10.93
CA VAL A 268 -0.02 -20.70 11.16
C VAL A 268 0.14 -21.63 12.37
N PRO A 269 -0.67 -21.48 13.43
CA PRO A 269 -0.53 -22.27 14.64
C PRO A 269 -0.63 -23.76 14.35
N LYS A 270 0.48 -24.47 14.51
CA LYS A 270 0.52 -25.93 14.54
C LYS A 270 0.11 -26.36 15.94
N LYS A 271 -1.17 -26.19 16.32
CA LYS A 271 -1.62 -26.62 17.66
C LYS A 271 -1.45 -28.13 17.78
N GLY A 272 -0.37 -28.54 18.43
CA GLY A 272 -0.22 -29.84 19.06
C GLY A 272 -0.52 -29.67 20.55
N ILE A 273 -1.60 -30.31 21.00
CA ILE A 273 -1.81 -30.77 22.39
C ILE A 273 -1.43 -29.75 23.48
N SER A 274 -2.37 -28.91 23.87
CA SER A 274 -2.45 -28.47 25.27
C SER A 274 -3.92 -28.42 25.67
N ASN A 275 -4.25 -29.29 26.63
CA ASN A 275 -5.57 -29.69 27.12
C ASN A 275 -6.36 -30.62 26.18
N ILE A 276 -6.11 -31.91 26.35
CA ILE A 276 -7.03 -33.00 26.00
C ILE A 276 -8.28 -32.85 26.89
N TYR A 277 -9.17 -31.94 26.51
CA TYR A 277 -10.58 -32.15 26.81
C TYR A 277 -11.11 -33.06 25.69
N ASN A 278 -12.03 -33.96 26.01
CA ASN A 278 -12.79 -34.69 24.99
C ASN A 278 -13.65 -33.67 24.22
N VAL A 279 -13.05 -32.96 23.26
CA VAL A 279 -13.76 -32.01 22.42
C VAL A 279 -14.49 -32.81 21.35
N SER A 280 -15.78 -33.06 21.57
CA SER A 280 -16.64 -33.67 20.56
C SER A 280 -17.03 -32.61 19.53
N ILE A 281 -16.84 -32.92 18.26
CA ILE A 281 -17.44 -32.15 17.17
C ILE A 281 -18.86 -32.65 16.95
N SER A 282 -19.84 -31.77 16.82
CA SER A 282 -21.23 -32.16 16.53
C SER A 282 -21.83 -31.39 15.37
N LEU A 283 -22.65 -32.08 14.57
CA LEU A 283 -23.45 -31.52 13.49
C LEU A 283 -24.93 -31.48 13.86
N ALA A 284 -25.58 -30.32 13.70
CA ALA A 284 -27.02 -30.16 13.91
C ALA A 284 -27.65 -29.23 12.84
N ASN A 285 -28.96 -29.27 12.68
CA ASN A 285 -29.69 -28.26 11.89
C ASN A 285 -30.12 -27.10 12.80
N ASP A 286 -30.22 -25.89 12.25
CA ASP A 286 -30.82 -24.74 12.95
C ASP A 286 -32.35 -24.82 12.89
N ASN A 287 -33.02 -24.03 13.73
CA ASN A 287 -34.49 -24.02 13.88
C ASN A 287 -35.25 -23.69 12.58
N THR A 288 -34.57 -23.09 11.59
CA THR A 288 -35.14 -22.69 10.28
C THR A 288 -34.78 -23.66 9.14
N ASP A 289 -34.09 -24.78 9.43
CA ASP A 289 -33.64 -25.83 8.52
C ASP A 289 -32.71 -25.41 7.35
N SER A 290 -32.44 -24.10 7.20
CA SER A 290 -31.60 -23.50 6.15
C SER A 290 -30.11 -23.46 6.51
N LEU A 291 -29.78 -23.58 7.79
CA LEU A 291 -28.42 -23.55 8.31
C LEU A 291 -28.02 -24.89 8.92
N ARG A 292 -26.73 -25.22 8.81
CA ARG A 292 -26.08 -26.34 9.48
C ARG A 292 -25.11 -25.82 10.52
N LEU A 293 -25.20 -26.34 11.74
CA LEU A 293 -24.33 -26.01 12.86
C LEU A 293 -23.17 -26.99 12.92
N VAL A 294 -21.97 -26.47 13.14
CA VAL A 294 -20.78 -27.22 13.52
C VAL A 294 -20.32 -26.70 14.88
N SER A 295 -20.40 -27.54 15.91
CA SER A 295 -20.01 -27.15 17.27
C SER A 295 -18.74 -27.87 17.70
N VAL A 296 -17.81 -27.13 18.29
CA VAL A 296 -16.54 -27.62 18.84
C VAL A 296 -16.29 -26.89 20.15
N GLY A 297 -16.41 -27.61 21.28
CA GLY A 297 -16.37 -27.00 22.61
C GLY A 297 -17.44 -25.91 22.75
N ASN A 298 -17.02 -24.68 23.07
CA ASN A 298 -17.92 -23.53 23.23
C ASN A 298 -18.07 -22.68 21.95
N THR A 299 -17.51 -23.14 20.82
CA THR A 299 -17.59 -22.46 19.54
C THR A 299 -18.62 -23.12 18.64
N ILE A 300 -19.47 -22.32 18.02
CA ILE A 300 -20.50 -22.76 17.08
C ILE A 300 -20.36 -21.98 15.78
N TYR A 301 -20.16 -22.70 14.69
CA TYR A 301 -20.20 -22.17 13.32
C TYR A 301 -21.53 -22.51 12.68
N LYS A 302 -22.16 -21.53 12.02
CA LYS A 302 -23.35 -21.79 11.20
C LYS A 302 -23.01 -21.58 9.73
N PHE A 303 -23.27 -22.60 8.92
CA PHE A 303 -23.09 -22.56 7.46
C PHE A 303 -24.44 -22.64 6.76
N ASN A 304 -24.59 -21.86 5.69
CA ASN A 304 -25.77 -21.97 4.83
C ASN A 304 -25.71 -23.27 4.02
N LYS A 305 -26.79 -24.05 4.04
CA LYS A 305 -26.85 -25.38 3.39
C LYS A 305 -26.92 -25.32 1.86
N THR A 306 -27.26 -24.17 1.29
CA THR A 306 -27.43 -23.98 -0.15
C THR A 306 -26.15 -23.47 -0.81
N ASN A 307 -25.44 -22.56 -0.15
CA ASN A 307 -24.27 -21.91 -0.75
C ASN A 307 -22.96 -22.04 0.04
N GLY A 308 -23.01 -22.60 1.26
CA GLY A 308 -21.82 -22.88 2.06
C GLY A 308 -21.15 -21.64 2.67
N LEU A 309 -21.78 -20.47 2.59
CA LEU A 309 -21.29 -19.26 3.25
C LEU A 309 -21.36 -19.41 4.77
N LEU A 310 -20.36 -18.84 5.45
CA LEU A 310 -20.35 -18.70 6.90
C LEU A 310 -21.41 -17.68 7.31
N ALA A 311 -22.50 -18.13 7.93
CA ALA A 311 -23.64 -17.30 8.29
C ALA A 311 -23.46 -16.63 9.67
N SER A 312 -22.80 -17.29 10.62
CA SER A 312 -22.43 -16.69 11.91
C SER A 312 -21.41 -17.54 12.65
N VAL A 313 -20.72 -16.90 13.60
CA VAL A 313 -19.84 -17.53 14.57
C VAL A 313 -20.26 -17.12 15.97
N GLN A 314 -20.35 -18.08 16.88
CA GLN A 314 -20.64 -17.84 18.29
C GLN A 314 -19.56 -18.50 19.14
N VAL A 315 -19.05 -17.80 20.16
CA VAL A 315 -18.07 -18.30 21.12
C VAL A 315 -18.56 -17.97 22.52
N ASN A 316 -18.68 -18.98 23.39
CA ASN A 316 -19.21 -18.81 24.76
C ASN A 316 -20.55 -18.07 24.78
N HIS A 317 -21.48 -18.46 23.89
CA HIS A 317 -22.78 -17.81 23.69
C HIS A 317 -22.74 -16.35 23.16
N THR A 318 -21.56 -15.80 22.91
CA THR A 318 -21.40 -14.45 22.35
C THR A 318 -21.21 -14.52 20.85
N ASN A 319 -21.99 -13.75 20.08
CA ASN A 319 -21.83 -13.70 18.63
C ASN A 319 -20.61 -12.86 18.25
N ILE A 320 -19.75 -13.42 17.41
CA ILE A 320 -18.68 -12.67 16.76
C ILE A 320 -19.24 -12.20 15.42
N PRO A 321 -19.30 -10.88 15.16
CA PRO A 321 -20.05 -10.34 14.04
C PRO A 321 -19.25 -10.43 12.72
N PHE A 322 -18.62 -11.56 12.46
CA PHE A 322 -17.89 -11.89 11.23
C PHE A 322 -18.65 -12.98 10.47
N ASN A 323 -19.23 -12.63 9.33
CA ASN A 323 -20.17 -13.51 8.62
C ASN A 323 -20.27 -13.17 7.12
N HIS A 324 -21.23 -13.79 6.45
CA HIS A 324 -21.62 -13.54 5.06
C HIS A 324 -20.44 -13.63 4.06
N GLY A 325 -19.60 -14.66 4.21
CA GLY A 325 -18.47 -14.88 3.33
C GLY A 325 -18.00 -16.34 3.24
N PRO A 326 -17.06 -16.64 2.33
CA PRO A 326 -16.43 -15.71 1.40
C PRO A 326 -17.34 -15.35 0.21
N ILE A 327 -17.36 -14.07 -0.17
CA ILE A 327 -17.97 -13.59 -1.42
C ILE A 327 -16.89 -12.99 -2.29
N LEU A 328 -16.85 -13.29 -3.59
CA LEU A 328 -15.86 -12.69 -4.49
C LEU A 328 -15.94 -11.16 -4.46
N CYS A 329 -14.78 -10.48 -4.44
CA CYS A 329 -14.72 -9.02 -4.50
C CYS A 329 -15.25 -8.47 -5.83
N GLU A 330 -15.00 -9.19 -6.93
CA GLU A 330 -15.57 -8.93 -8.25
C GLU A 330 -16.10 -10.23 -8.86
N GLY A 331 -17.19 -10.11 -9.61
CA GLY A 331 -17.87 -11.24 -10.24
C GLY A 331 -18.78 -12.01 -9.27
N THR A 332 -19.39 -13.06 -9.79
CA THR A 332 -20.34 -13.89 -9.03
C THR A 332 -20.01 -15.37 -9.19
N ALA A 333 -20.39 -16.14 -8.18
CA ALA A 333 -20.25 -17.60 -8.18
C ALA A 333 -21.55 -18.21 -7.67
N GLU A 334 -22.05 -19.20 -8.41
CA GLU A 334 -23.29 -19.89 -8.06
C GLU A 334 -22.96 -21.29 -7.55
N ALA A 335 -23.26 -21.52 -6.28
CA ALA A 335 -23.13 -22.83 -5.66
C ALA A 335 -24.15 -23.80 -6.27
N ASP A 336 -23.73 -25.05 -6.46
CA ASP A 336 -24.56 -26.15 -6.96
C ASP A 336 -25.04 -27.03 -5.80
N SER A 337 -24.12 -27.42 -4.92
CA SER A 337 -24.44 -28.22 -3.73
C SER A 337 -23.41 -28.03 -2.62
N VAL A 338 -23.83 -28.32 -1.38
CA VAL A 338 -22.96 -28.27 -0.20
C VAL A 338 -23.03 -29.62 0.52
N ILE A 339 -21.86 -30.23 0.73
CA ILE A 339 -21.73 -31.52 1.41
C ILE A 339 -21.00 -31.34 2.73
N PHE A 340 -21.62 -31.83 3.81
CA PHE A 340 -21.01 -31.90 5.14
C PHE A 340 -20.50 -33.31 5.40
N LYS A 341 -19.22 -33.45 5.73
CA LYS A 341 -18.62 -34.71 6.16
C LYS A 341 -18.02 -34.53 7.55
N GLN A 342 -18.26 -35.49 8.43
CA GLN A 342 -17.72 -35.51 9.78
C GLN A 342 -16.93 -36.80 10.01
N ASN A 343 -15.77 -36.66 10.65
CA ASN A 343 -15.11 -37.74 11.36
C ASN A 343 -14.86 -37.31 12.82
N ASN A 344 -14.14 -38.13 13.60
CA ASN A 344 -13.93 -37.85 15.03
C ASN A 344 -13.12 -36.58 15.33
N LYS A 345 -12.41 -36.02 14.34
CA LYS A 345 -11.46 -34.91 14.53
C LYS A 345 -11.75 -33.68 13.69
N VAL A 346 -12.55 -33.83 12.63
CA VAL A 346 -12.75 -32.78 11.63
C VAL A 346 -14.17 -32.85 11.09
N VAL A 347 -14.75 -31.66 10.85
CA VAL A 347 -15.89 -31.48 9.96
C VAL A 347 -15.44 -30.70 8.73
N THR A 348 -15.77 -31.22 7.54
CA THR A 348 -15.53 -30.57 6.26
C THR A 348 -16.85 -30.14 5.65
N VAL A 349 -16.93 -28.88 5.20
CA VAL A 349 -18.03 -28.32 4.40
C VAL A 349 -17.48 -28.08 3.00
N THR A 350 -17.82 -28.96 2.06
CA THR A 350 -17.38 -28.86 0.67
C THR A 350 -18.49 -28.24 -0.17
N CYS A 351 -18.20 -27.10 -0.79
CA CYS A 351 -19.12 -26.39 -1.67
C CYS A 351 -18.72 -26.68 -3.12
N TYR A 352 -19.64 -27.27 -3.88
CA TYR A 352 -19.49 -27.49 -5.31
C TYR A 352 -20.16 -26.36 -6.08
N TYR A 353 -19.55 -25.98 -7.20
CA TYR A 353 -20.03 -24.88 -8.03
C TYR A 353 -20.37 -25.37 -9.43
N LYS A 354 -21.29 -24.67 -10.09
CA LYS A 354 -21.66 -24.97 -11.48
C LYS A 354 -20.46 -24.80 -12.42
N LYS A 355 -20.50 -25.52 -13.55
CA LYS A 355 -19.48 -25.42 -14.60
C LYS A 355 -19.30 -23.97 -15.04
N LYS A 356 -18.05 -23.51 -15.18
CA LYS A 356 -17.64 -22.12 -15.53
C LYS A 356 -17.89 -21.06 -14.44
N SER A 357 -18.36 -21.43 -13.26
CA SER A 357 -18.37 -20.56 -12.07
C SER A 357 -16.97 -20.01 -11.80
N LEU A 358 -16.90 -18.79 -11.26
CA LEU A 358 -15.64 -18.16 -10.89
C LEU A 358 -15.00 -18.82 -9.67
N ILE A 359 -15.80 -19.36 -8.74
CA ILE A 359 -15.25 -20.25 -7.71
C ILE A 359 -15.19 -21.67 -8.28
N ASN A 360 -14.00 -22.24 -8.28
CA ASN A 360 -13.75 -23.62 -8.66
C ASN A 360 -14.07 -24.58 -7.52
N SER A 361 -13.56 -24.28 -6.31
CA SER A 361 -13.88 -25.03 -5.10
C SER A 361 -13.79 -24.14 -3.86
N LEU A 362 -14.64 -24.43 -2.87
CA LEU A 362 -14.57 -23.86 -1.53
C LEU A 362 -14.73 -24.99 -0.52
N VAL A 363 -13.74 -25.12 0.36
CA VAL A 363 -13.75 -26.11 1.43
C VAL A 363 -13.51 -25.42 2.77
N TRP A 364 -14.50 -25.53 3.66
CA TRP A 364 -14.29 -25.22 5.07
C TRP A 364 -13.90 -26.48 5.83
N THR A 365 -12.97 -26.34 6.76
CA THR A 365 -12.53 -27.41 7.66
C THR A 365 -12.56 -26.88 9.08
N VAL A 366 -13.42 -27.44 9.93
CA VAL A 366 -13.42 -27.19 11.37
C VAL A 366 -12.71 -28.35 12.05
N ASP A 367 -11.62 -28.09 12.76
CA ASP A 367 -10.87 -29.12 13.47
C ASP A 367 -11.27 -29.28 14.94
N GLU A 368 -10.73 -30.30 15.60
CA GLU A 368 -10.97 -30.62 17.02
C GLU A 368 -10.50 -29.52 17.99
N PHE A 369 -9.73 -28.54 17.52
CA PHE A 369 -9.27 -27.40 18.31
C PHE A 369 -10.12 -26.14 18.09
N GLY A 370 -11.13 -26.19 17.22
CA GLY A 370 -11.98 -25.07 16.89
C GLY A 370 -11.30 -24.06 15.95
N PHE A 371 -10.29 -24.45 15.19
CA PHE A 371 -9.84 -23.66 14.04
C PHE A 371 -10.79 -23.87 12.87
N LEU A 372 -11.20 -22.78 12.25
CA LEU A 372 -11.91 -22.80 10.97
C LEU A 372 -10.89 -22.50 9.86
N LYS A 373 -10.58 -23.49 9.02
CA LYS A 373 -9.78 -23.29 7.81
C LYS A 373 -10.71 -23.09 6.61
N MET A 374 -10.44 -22.07 5.80
CA MET A 374 -11.01 -21.86 4.47
C MET A 374 -9.96 -22.19 3.42
N ASP A 375 -10.30 -23.03 2.46
CA ASP A 375 -9.47 -23.33 1.28
C ASP A 375 -10.34 -23.01 0.05
N ILE A 376 -10.03 -21.91 -0.65
CA ILE A 376 -10.79 -21.45 -1.81
C ILE A 376 -9.90 -21.40 -3.05
N HIS A 377 -10.40 -22.01 -4.14
CA HIS A 377 -9.82 -21.90 -5.47
C HIS A 377 -10.78 -21.14 -6.37
N TYR A 378 -10.34 -20.06 -7.00
CA TYR A 378 -11.20 -19.18 -7.79
C TYR A 378 -10.45 -18.51 -8.96
N PHE A 379 -11.22 -17.99 -9.90
CA PHE A 379 -10.75 -17.20 -11.03
C PHE A 379 -11.17 -15.74 -10.85
N PRO A 380 -10.32 -14.77 -11.23
CA PRO A 380 -10.72 -13.39 -11.38
C PRO A 380 -11.92 -13.23 -12.33
N ALA A 381 -12.67 -12.14 -12.17
CA ALA A 381 -13.92 -11.93 -12.91
C ALA A 381 -13.73 -11.79 -14.42
N ALA A 382 -12.58 -11.27 -14.85
CA ALA A 382 -12.21 -11.07 -16.25
C ALA A 382 -10.67 -11.01 -16.39
N TYR A 383 -10.20 -11.00 -17.65
CA TYR A 383 -8.77 -10.85 -17.96
C TYR A 383 -8.18 -9.55 -17.36
N PHE A 384 -8.95 -8.45 -17.44
CA PHE A 384 -8.67 -7.20 -16.75
C PHE A 384 -9.69 -6.97 -15.63
N THR A 385 -9.24 -6.84 -14.39
CA THR A 385 -10.09 -6.73 -13.18
C THR A 385 -9.54 -5.65 -12.25
N ASN A 386 -10.40 -4.94 -11.52
CA ASN A 386 -9.88 -3.88 -10.63
C ASN A 386 -9.35 -4.48 -9.33
N MET A 387 -9.89 -5.61 -8.89
CA MET A 387 -9.51 -6.27 -7.64
C MET A 387 -9.80 -7.78 -7.66
N VAL A 388 -9.03 -8.53 -6.89
CA VAL A 388 -9.09 -10.00 -6.83
C VAL A 388 -9.03 -10.43 -5.38
N GLY A 389 -10.08 -11.08 -4.88
CA GLY A 389 -10.16 -11.44 -3.47
C GLY A 389 -11.54 -11.90 -3.03
N VAL A 390 -11.71 -12.07 -1.72
CA VAL A 390 -12.99 -12.40 -1.08
C VAL A 390 -13.32 -11.49 0.09
N ASN A 391 -14.60 -11.32 0.32
CA ASN A 391 -15.21 -10.43 1.30
C ASN A 391 -15.96 -11.19 2.39
N PHE A 392 -16.04 -10.53 3.55
CA PHE A 392 -16.87 -10.87 4.69
C PHE A 392 -17.57 -9.61 5.20
N SER A 393 -18.75 -9.80 5.77
CA SER A 393 -19.48 -8.74 6.47
C SER A 393 -19.03 -8.64 7.92
N PHE A 394 -18.87 -7.41 8.37
CA PHE A 394 -18.50 -7.04 9.73
C PHE A 394 -19.04 -5.64 10.05
N PRO A 395 -19.90 -5.45 11.07
CA PRO A 395 -20.39 -4.14 11.44
C PRO A 395 -19.25 -3.26 11.97
N GLU A 396 -18.97 -2.15 11.28
CA GLU A 396 -17.87 -1.23 11.62
C GLU A 396 -17.89 -0.76 13.08
N LYS A 397 -19.06 -0.46 13.63
CA LYS A 397 -19.23 -0.06 15.05
C LYS A 397 -18.74 -1.08 16.09
N GLU A 398 -18.51 -2.33 15.69
CA GLU A 398 -18.05 -3.40 16.58
C GLU A 398 -16.53 -3.49 16.65
N ILE A 399 -15.79 -2.81 15.77
CA ILE A 399 -14.32 -2.82 15.77
C ILE A 399 -13.78 -1.74 16.72
N LYS A 400 -12.76 -2.09 17.50
CA LYS A 400 -12.03 -1.16 18.36
C LYS A 400 -10.62 -0.90 17.87
N ALA A 401 -9.97 -1.95 17.37
CA ALA A 401 -8.60 -1.92 16.93
C ALA A 401 -8.27 -3.13 16.07
N VAL A 402 -7.13 -3.08 15.39
CA VAL A 402 -6.50 -4.23 14.74
C VAL A 402 -5.04 -4.32 15.15
N GLU A 403 -4.55 -5.55 15.29
CA GLU A 403 -3.13 -5.86 15.38
C GLU A 403 -2.80 -6.82 14.24
N TRP A 404 -1.75 -6.58 13.44
CA TRP A 404 -1.41 -7.49 12.35
C TRP A 404 0.10 -7.62 12.18
N MET A 405 0.51 -8.73 11.58
CA MET A 405 1.86 -8.89 11.05
C MET A 405 1.82 -8.80 9.53
N GLY A 406 2.60 -7.87 8.99
CA GLY A 406 2.63 -7.57 7.56
C GLY A 406 3.27 -6.22 7.30
N ASN A 407 3.05 -5.66 6.10
CA ASN A 407 3.50 -4.30 5.80
C ASN A 407 2.56 -3.27 6.43
N GLY A 408 3.13 -2.20 6.97
CA GLY A 408 2.39 -1.15 7.63
C GLY A 408 3.26 0.02 8.11
N PRO A 409 2.66 0.97 8.83
CA PRO A 409 1.26 0.97 9.28
C PRO A 409 0.27 1.63 8.30
N CYS A 410 0.75 2.34 7.28
CA CYS A 410 -0.07 3.11 6.35
C CYS A 410 -0.79 2.19 5.34
N ARG A 411 -1.95 2.63 4.85
CA ARG A 411 -2.64 1.95 3.74
C ARG A 411 -1.85 2.07 2.43
N VAL A 412 -2.04 1.12 1.51
CA VAL A 412 -1.39 1.05 0.20
C VAL A 412 -2.39 1.08 -0.95
N TRP A 413 -1.89 1.38 -2.14
CA TRP A 413 -2.62 1.25 -3.42
C TRP A 413 -1.79 0.41 -4.37
N LYS A 414 -2.40 -0.17 -5.42
CA LYS A 414 -1.65 -0.95 -6.41
C LYS A 414 -0.47 -0.15 -7.00
N ASN A 415 -0.65 1.16 -7.20
CA ASN A 415 0.37 2.10 -7.68
C ASN A 415 1.13 2.84 -6.57
N ARG A 416 0.97 2.46 -5.29
CA ARG A 416 1.72 3.02 -4.14
C ARG A 416 1.99 1.94 -3.11
N MET A 417 3.03 1.14 -3.34
CA MET A 417 3.40 0.00 -2.49
C MET A 417 4.55 0.29 -1.52
N LYS A 418 5.38 1.29 -1.83
CA LYS A 418 6.55 1.71 -1.05
C LYS A 418 6.17 2.55 0.17
N GLY A 419 7.11 2.70 1.10
CA GLY A 419 7.03 3.52 2.30
C GLY A 419 6.73 2.74 3.58
N ASN A 420 6.08 1.60 3.47
CA ASN A 420 5.78 0.73 4.61
C ASN A 420 6.95 -0.19 4.96
N GLN A 421 6.95 -0.67 6.20
CA GLN A 421 7.86 -1.71 6.67
C GLN A 421 7.09 -2.97 7.04
N PHE A 422 7.74 -4.12 6.92
CA PHE A 422 7.24 -5.38 7.44
C PHE A 422 7.46 -5.43 8.96
N GLY A 423 6.43 -5.79 9.73
CA GLY A 423 6.49 -5.82 11.18
C GLY A 423 5.19 -6.26 11.82
N ILE A 424 5.07 -6.07 13.14
CA ILE A 424 3.80 -6.13 13.86
C ILE A 424 3.32 -4.70 14.09
N TRP A 425 2.08 -4.43 13.69
CA TRP A 425 1.45 -3.12 13.77
C TRP A 425 0.18 -3.22 14.60
N TYR A 426 -0.14 -2.15 15.32
CA TYR A 426 -1.37 -1.99 16.06
C TYR A 426 -1.99 -0.64 15.68
N LYS A 427 -3.29 -0.62 15.38
CA LYS A 427 -4.06 0.61 15.13
C LYS A 427 -5.35 0.56 15.94
N ASP A 428 -5.57 1.60 16.74
CA ASP A 428 -6.92 1.89 17.24
C ASP A 428 -7.80 2.33 16.08
N TYR A 429 -9.09 2.06 16.19
CA TYR A 429 -10.06 2.51 15.22
C TYR A 429 -10.10 4.04 15.17
N ASN A 430 -9.88 4.59 13.99
CA ASN A 430 -10.22 5.96 13.64
C ASN A 430 -11.01 5.96 12.33
N ASN A 431 -11.69 7.06 12.06
CA ASN A 431 -12.33 7.31 10.78
C ASN A 431 -11.60 8.43 10.02
N THR A 432 -10.27 8.42 10.13
CA THR A 432 -9.43 9.44 9.50
C THR A 432 -9.50 9.31 8.00
N GLU A 433 -9.79 10.44 7.37
CA GLU A 433 -9.84 10.61 5.94
C GLU A 433 -8.87 11.70 5.54
N THR A 434 -7.85 11.32 4.77
CA THR A 434 -6.72 12.17 4.39
C THR A 434 -7.13 13.55 3.89
N ALA A 435 -6.50 14.60 4.42
CA ALA A 435 -6.76 16.00 4.09
C ALA A 435 -8.16 16.55 4.47
N GLU A 436 -8.92 15.80 5.27
CA GLU A 436 -10.10 16.30 6.01
C GLU A 436 -9.95 16.10 7.53
N SER A 437 -9.14 15.11 7.91
CA SER A 437 -8.75 14.81 9.28
C SER A 437 -7.34 14.22 9.26
N TRP A 438 -6.55 14.52 10.30
CA TRP A 438 -5.10 14.28 10.30
C TRP A 438 -4.63 13.35 11.43
N ASP A 439 -5.51 12.47 11.91
CA ASP A 439 -5.15 11.39 12.86
C ASP A 439 -4.60 10.16 12.10
N TYR A 440 -3.34 10.26 11.68
CA TYR A 440 -2.64 9.21 10.93
C TYR A 440 -1.95 8.18 11.85
N PRO A 441 -1.83 6.92 11.42
CA PRO A 441 -2.24 6.37 10.13
C PRO A 441 -3.75 6.10 10.04
N GLU A 442 -4.30 6.17 8.82
CA GLU A 442 -5.72 5.88 8.57
C GLU A 442 -6.02 4.42 8.92
N PHE A 443 -7.14 4.17 9.59
CA PHE A 443 -7.55 2.81 9.90
C PHE A 443 -7.96 2.04 8.64
N LYS A 444 -8.76 2.69 7.78
CA LYS A 444 -9.46 2.08 6.65
C LYS A 444 -8.61 1.96 5.38
N GLY A 445 -8.86 0.91 4.58
CA GLY A 445 -8.20 0.69 3.29
C GLY A 445 -7.34 -0.57 3.23
N TYR A 446 -6.52 -0.66 2.17
CA TYR A 446 -5.72 -1.86 1.86
C TYR A 446 -4.38 -1.87 2.59
N HIS A 447 -3.95 -3.06 3.00
CA HIS A 447 -2.66 -3.33 3.63
C HIS A 447 -2.05 -4.57 2.98
N SER A 448 -0.73 -4.62 2.83
CA SER A 448 -0.05 -5.65 2.04
C SER A 448 0.72 -6.66 2.89
N ASN A 449 0.99 -7.82 2.28
CA ASN A 449 1.86 -8.87 2.82
C ASN A 449 1.42 -9.36 4.21
N MET A 450 0.14 -9.67 4.37
CA MET A 450 -0.46 -10.15 5.61
C MET A 450 0.01 -11.56 5.95
N TYR A 451 0.52 -11.75 7.16
CA TYR A 451 0.82 -13.07 7.73
C TYR A 451 -0.30 -13.51 8.68
N TRP A 452 -0.77 -12.56 9.50
CA TRP A 452 -1.96 -12.70 10.32
C TRP A 452 -2.53 -11.34 10.70
N CYS A 453 -3.82 -11.28 11.04
CA CYS A 453 -4.51 -10.10 11.54
C CYS A 453 -5.44 -10.47 12.70
N LYS A 454 -5.29 -9.81 13.85
CA LYS A 454 -6.13 -9.90 15.04
C LYS A 454 -7.09 -8.71 15.03
N PHE A 455 -8.38 -9.01 14.99
CA PHE A 455 -9.46 -8.03 15.08
C PHE A 455 -9.89 -7.93 16.54
N ILE A 456 -9.81 -6.72 17.11
CA ILE A 456 -10.18 -6.44 18.49
C ILE A 456 -11.52 -5.73 18.46
N THR A 457 -12.52 -6.33 19.10
CA THR A 457 -13.93 -5.94 18.97
C THR A 457 -14.52 -5.52 20.32
N ASN A 458 -15.75 -5.02 20.32
CA ASN A 458 -16.50 -4.78 21.56
C ASN A 458 -16.68 -6.03 22.41
N ASN A 459 -16.82 -7.20 21.76
CA ASN A 459 -17.23 -8.45 22.38
C ASN A 459 -16.16 -9.55 22.26
N GLY A 460 -14.88 -9.18 22.38
CA GLY A 460 -13.73 -10.10 22.34
C GLY A 460 -12.82 -9.84 21.15
N SER A 461 -12.00 -10.82 20.79
CA SER A 461 -11.11 -10.74 19.63
C SER A 461 -11.09 -12.05 18.84
N PHE A 462 -10.66 -11.98 17.59
CA PHE A 462 -10.37 -13.16 16.80
C PHE A 462 -9.20 -12.89 15.88
N LYS A 463 -8.48 -13.95 15.50
CA LYS A 463 -7.29 -13.84 14.67
C LYS A 463 -7.44 -14.64 13.38
N VAL A 464 -7.02 -14.06 12.27
CA VAL A 464 -6.99 -14.70 10.96
C VAL A 464 -5.53 -14.86 10.55
N TYR A 465 -5.12 -16.08 10.22
CA TYR A 465 -3.82 -16.40 9.66
C TYR A 465 -3.97 -16.80 8.20
N THR A 466 -2.88 -16.80 7.45
CA THR A 466 -2.85 -17.33 6.09
C THR A 466 -1.60 -18.18 5.85
N ASP A 467 -1.71 -19.16 4.96
CA ASP A 467 -0.54 -19.82 4.36
C ASP A 467 -0.19 -19.23 2.97
N THR A 468 -0.99 -18.30 2.49
CA THR A 468 -0.89 -17.67 1.17
C THR A 468 0.07 -16.50 1.25
N GLU A 469 1.16 -16.55 0.49
CA GLU A 469 2.13 -15.46 0.36
C GLU A 469 1.52 -14.26 -0.39
N ASP A 470 2.07 -13.06 -0.16
CA ASP A 470 1.67 -11.80 -0.83
C ASP A 470 0.20 -11.39 -0.66
N LEU A 471 -0.47 -11.91 0.37
CA LEU A 471 -1.88 -11.62 0.61
C LEU A 471 -2.07 -10.18 1.12
N PHE A 472 -2.99 -9.45 0.50
CA PHE A 472 -3.48 -8.17 1.00
C PHE A 472 -4.69 -8.39 1.89
N PHE A 473 -4.95 -7.45 2.80
CA PHE A 473 -6.22 -7.36 3.49
C PHE A 473 -6.76 -5.94 3.47
N ARG A 474 -8.08 -5.81 3.54
CA ARG A 474 -8.77 -4.53 3.58
C ARG A 474 -9.57 -4.40 4.87
N LEU A 475 -9.45 -3.24 5.50
CA LEU A 475 -10.26 -2.82 6.63
C LEU A 475 -11.26 -1.77 6.16
N PHE A 476 -12.53 -2.15 6.01
CA PHE A 476 -13.64 -1.26 5.66
C PHE A 476 -13.43 -0.43 4.39
N THR A 477 -14.43 0.38 4.05
CA THR A 477 -14.39 1.30 2.92
C THR A 477 -14.08 2.70 3.47
N PRO A 478 -12.94 3.31 3.11
CA PRO A 478 -12.71 4.74 3.34
C PRO A 478 -13.89 5.58 2.84
N ALA A 479 -14.14 6.72 3.47
CA ALA A 479 -15.20 7.61 3.05
C ALA A 479 -15.00 8.05 1.59
N TRP A 480 -16.12 8.14 0.88
CA TRP A 480 -16.09 8.58 -0.51
C TRP A 480 -15.79 10.07 -0.60
N LYS A 481 -14.83 10.43 -1.46
CA LYS A 481 -14.49 11.81 -1.80
C LYS A 481 -14.58 11.97 -3.30
N THR A 482 -15.14 13.10 -3.73
CA THR A 482 -15.32 13.42 -5.14
C THR A 482 -14.98 14.87 -5.38
N ASP A 483 -14.42 15.12 -6.55
CA ASP A 483 -14.32 16.43 -7.16
C ASP A 483 -15.16 16.42 -8.46
N GLN A 484 -15.07 17.46 -9.28
CA GLN A 484 -15.79 17.53 -10.55
C GLN A 484 -15.17 16.65 -11.66
N TRP A 485 -13.98 16.08 -11.45
CA TRP A 485 -13.22 15.33 -12.46
C TRP A 485 -13.30 13.81 -12.26
N HIS A 486 -13.60 13.36 -11.03
CA HIS A 486 -13.76 11.96 -10.64
C HIS A 486 -12.52 11.09 -10.94
N ASN A 487 -11.33 11.70 -10.96
CA ASN A 487 -10.09 11.01 -11.32
C ASN A 487 -9.45 10.28 -10.13
N TYR A 488 -9.59 10.82 -8.92
CA TYR A 488 -9.03 10.28 -7.67
C TYR A 488 -9.63 8.91 -7.28
N GLU A 489 -10.91 8.69 -7.59
CA GLU A 489 -11.79 7.72 -6.93
C GLU A 489 -11.30 6.25 -6.99
N PRO A 490 -10.82 5.67 -5.86
CA PRO A 490 -10.44 4.27 -5.80
C PRO A 490 -11.69 3.37 -5.69
N ILE A 491 -11.61 2.19 -6.31
CA ILE A 491 -12.70 1.20 -6.29
C ILE A 491 -12.51 0.29 -5.08
N PHE A 492 -13.59 0.02 -4.32
CA PHE A 492 -13.58 -0.88 -3.17
C PHE A 492 -14.53 -2.07 -3.32
N PRO A 493 -14.22 -3.21 -2.68
CA PRO A 493 -15.15 -4.32 -2.56
C PRO A 493 -16.40 -3.94 -1.75
N SER A 494 -17.52 -4.63 -2.01
CA SER A 494 -18.81 -4.38 -1.34
C SER A 494 -18.93 -4.88 0.10
N GLY A 495 -18.00 -5.74 0.56
CA GLY A 495 -17.98 -6.22 1.95
C GLY A 495 -17.38 -5.21 2.93
N ASP A 496 -17.09 -5.67 4.15
CA ASP A 496 -16.48 -4.83 5.20
C ASP A 496 -15.02 -5.21 5.43
N ILE A 497 -14.72 -6.52 5.50
CA ILE A 497 -13.36 -7.05 5.64
C ILE A 497 -13.06 -7.92 4.41
N SER A 498 -11.91 -7.70 3.80
CA SER A 498 -11.51 -8.40 2.57
C SER A 498 -10.12 -9.02 2.70
N PHE A 499 -9.92 -10.17 2.07
CA PHE A 499 -8.61 -10.81 1.85
C PHE A 499 -8.39 -10.94 0.36
N MET A 500 -7.25 -10.47 -0.15
CA MET A 500 -7.11 -10.11 -1.56
C MET A 500 -5.75 -10.51 -2.12
N GLN A 501 -5.72 -10.93 -3.38
CA GLN A 501 -4.52 -11.20 -4.18
C GLN A 501 -4.30 -10.13 -5.26
N GLY A 502 -5.20 -9.16 -5.36
CA GLY A 502 -5.04 -7.96 -6.20
C GLY A 502 -5.93 -6.84 -5.68
N ILE A 503 -5.38 -5.64 -5.54
CA ILE A 503 -6.07 -4.43 -5.08
C ILE A 503 -6.17 -3.40 -6.21
N SER A 504 -7.01 -2.38 -6.02
CA SER A 504 -7.13 -1.27 -6.96
C SER A 504 -6.01 -0.25 -6.79
N SER A 505 -5.69 0.43 -7.89
CA SER A 505 -4.89 1.65 -7.91
C SER A 505 -5.76 2.87 -7.55
N ILE A 506 -5.10 3.98 -7.23
CA ILE A 506 -5.75 5.27 -6.99
C ILE A 506 -5.31 6.27 -8.06
N GLY A 507 -6.18 7.22 -8.41
CA GLY A 507 -5.82 8.32 -9.30
C GLY A 507 -5.36 9.55 -8.54
N SER A 508 -5.49 10.70 -9.20
CA SER A 508 -5.26 12.03 -8.66
C SER A 508 -6.25 13.04 -9.20
N LYS A 509 -6.23 14.28 -8.72
CA LYS A 509 -7.08 15.36 -9.27
C LYS A 509 -7.01 15.44 -10.80
N THR A 510 -5.79 15.34 -11.34
CA THR A 510 -5.53 15.59 -12.77
C THR A 510 -5.48 14.33 -13.60
N GLN A 511 -5.32 13.15 -13.00
CA GLN A 511 -5.06 11.91 -13.73
C GLN A 511 -5.80 10.72 -13.13
N ARG A 512 -6.44 9.91 -13.97
CA ARG A 512 -6.98 8.62 -13.53
C ARG A 512 -5.85 7.64 -13.23
N SER A 513 -6.14 6.65 -12.40
CA SER A 513 -5.16 5.65 -12.01
C SER A 513 -4.46 4.98 -13.21
N GLU A 514 -5.19 4.63 -14.27
CA GLU A 514 -4.68 3.93 -15.45
C GLU A 514 -3.70 4.75 -16.31
N THR A 515 -3.65 6.07 -16.13
CA THR A 515 -2.74 6.96 -16.88
C THR A 515 -1.47 7.34 -16.09
N THR A 516 -1.32 6.79 -14.88
CA THR A 516 -0.17 7.03 -13.98
C THR A 516 0.98 6.02 -14.12
N GLY A 517 0.90 5.11 -15.09
CA GLY A 517 1.94 4.12 -15.37
C GLY A 517 1.46 2.66 -15.25
N PRO A 518 2.34 1.68 -15.52
CA PRO A 518 2.02 0.25 -15.44
C PRO A 518 1.35 -0.21 -14.14
N MET A 519 1.80 0.30 -12.98
CA MET A 519 1.21 -0.06 -11.69
C MET A 519 -0.21 0.48 -11.52
N GLY A 520 -0.53 1.59 -12.21
CA GLY A 520 -1.84 2.22 -12.22
C GLY A 520 -2.92 1.46 -13.00
N GLN A 521 -2.54 0.55 -13.90
CA GLN A 521 -3.49 -0.22 -14.71
C GLN A 521 -4.30 -1.24 -13.90
N LYS A 522 -5.31 -1.86 -14.51
CA LYS A 522 -6.04 -2.99 -13.91
C LYS A 522 -5.13 -4.18 -13.59
N ASN A 523 -5.57 -5.06 -12.70
CA ASN A 523 -4.92 -6.35 -12.50
C ASN A 523 -5.19 -7.23 -13.73
N ILE A 524 -4.19 -8.04 -14.11
CA ILE A 524 -4.24 -8.91 -15.29
C ILE A 524 -4.11 -10.35 -14.86
N PHE A 525 -5.02 -11.20 -15.32
CA PHE A 525 -4.94 -12.64 -15.09
C PHE A 525 -5.40 -13.41 -16.32
N TYR A 526 -4.56 -14.34 -16.79
CA TYR A 526 -4.86 -15.16 -17.96
C TYR A 526 -5.30 -16.57 -17.57
N ASP A 527 -6.54 -16.93 -17.92
CA ASP A 527 -7.17 -18.19 -17.55
C ASP A 527 -7.75 -18.95 -18.76
N TYR A 528 -6.89 -19.32 -19.73
CA TYR A 528 -7.31 -20.16 -20.89
C TYR A 528 -8.28 -21.29 -20.47
N GLU A 529 -9.54 -21.24 -20.90
CA GLU A 529 -10.59 -22.23 -20.60
C GLU A 529 -10.91 -22.51 -19.11
N LYS A 530 -10.46 -21.67 -18.15
CA LYS A 530 -10.70 -21.83 -16.70
C LYS A 530 -10.30 -23.21 -16.16
N ASP A 531 -9.13 -23.70 -16.55
CA ASP A 531 -8.56 -24.94 -16.03
C ASP A 531 -8.36 -24.87 -14.51
N PRO A 532 -8.98 -25.78 -13.72
CA PRO A 532 -8.89 -25.80 -12.25
C PRO A 532 -7.47 -25.73 -11.68
N SER A 533 -6.48 -26.26 -12.38
CA SER A 533 -5.07 -26.25 -11.96
C SER A 533 -4.46 -24.84 -11.94
N ARG A 534 -5.07 -23.90 -12.66
CA ARG A 534 -4.66 -22.50 -12.76
C ARG A 534 -5.52 -21.56 -11.91
N ALA A 535 -6.51 -22.07 -11.20
CA ALA A 535 -7.28 -21.24 -10.28
C ALA A 535 -6.35 -20.63 -9.22
N LEU A 536 -6.58 -19.37 -8.89
CA LEU A 536 -5.93 -18.75 -7.75
C LEU A 536 -6.35 -19.49 -6.48
N LYS A 537 -5.38 -19.72 -5.60
CA LYS A 537 -5.59 -20.36 -4.32
C LYS A 537 -5.42 -19.34 -3.20
N MET A 538 -6.37 -19.35 -2.26
CA MET A 538 -6.27 -18.61 -1.00
C MET A 538 -6.66 -19.54 0.15
N VAL A 539 -5.85 -19.52 1.21
CA VAL A 539 -6.14 -20.26 2.43
C VAL A 539 -6.09 -19.34 3.63
N LEU A 540 -7.17 -19.37 4.42
CA LEU A 540 -7.29 -18.60 5.66
C LEU A 540 -7.57 -19.54 6.83
N TYR A 541 -7.05 -19.20 8.00
CA TYR A 541 -7.28 -19.92 9.25
C TYR A 541 -7.83 -18.93 10.26
N PHE A 542 -9.05 -19.16 10.72
CA PHE A 542 -9.74 -18.31 11.69
C PHE A 542 -9.68 -18.95 13.08
N ASP A 543 -9.06 -18.23 14.01
CA ASP A 543 -9.01 -18.53 15.44
C ASP A 543 -9.94 -17.58 16.21
N PHE A 544 -11.17 -18.05 16.43
CA PHE A 544 -12.17 -17.36 17.24
C PHE A 544 -12.05 -17.71 18.74
N SER A 545 -11.12 -18.60 19.12
CA SER A 545 -10.88 -18.98 20.52
C SER A 545 -9.93 -18.02 21.25
N SER A 546 -9.24 -17.15 20.49
CA SER A 546 -8.29 -16.18 21.03
C SER A 546 -9.00 -15.13 21.91
N LYS A 547 -8.50 -14.95 23.14
CA LYS A 547 -8.92 -13.85 24.03
C LYS A 547 -8.17 -12.57 23.66
#